data_AF-A0A934AK27-F1
#
_entry.id   AF-A0A934AK27-F1
#
_cell.length_a   1.000
_cell.length_b   1.000
_cell.length_c   1.000
_cell.angle_alpha   90.00
_cell.angle_beta   90.00
_cell.angle_gamma   90.00
#
_symmetry.space_group_name_H-M   'P 1'
#
loop_
_entity.id
_entity.type
_entity.pdbx_description
1 polymer ?
#
loop_
_entity_poly.entity_id
_entity_poly.type
_entity_poly.pdbx_seq_one_letter_code
_entity_poly.pdbx_strand_id
1 'polypeptide(L)'
;MRAMARVMLAWTGMLVFLVLVLVAQEGMLGLRPFINVEAIVLVVGINFLIVWISHPFRDILRAMWLGLCHGQMSEAEAGRTRSVLEAAADAAVSAGVVATLLGTILVLSGVEELLQVPRRLALALTALFYGVLLSKCVLAPLARRLPVRPLSRPDET
;
A
#
# COMPACT_ATOMS: atom_id res chain seq x y z
N MET A 1 15.88 16.52 1.24
CA MET A 1 16.40 15.14 1.43
C MET A 1 16.34 14.63 2.88
N ARG A 2 16.74 15.41 3.91
CA ARG A 2 16.80 14.95 5.32
C ARG A 2 15.44 14.61 5.98
N ALA A 3 14.35 15.27 5.59
CA ALA A 3 13.02 14.98 6.15
C ALA A 3 12.49 13.59 5.73
N MET A 4 12.81 13.15 4.52
CA MET A 4 12.30 11.89 3.98
C MET A 4 13.17 10.68 4.32
N ALA A 5 14.48 10.87 4.45
CA ALA A 5 15.35 9.87 5.08
C ALA A 5 14.87 9.58 6.51
N ARG A 6 14.43 10.62 7.27
CA ARG A 6 13.82 10.42 8.59
C ARG A 6 12.50 9.65 8.54
N VAL A 7 11.62 9.95 7.59
CA VAL A 7 10.34 9.24 7.46
C VAL A 7 10.54 7.79 7.03
N MET A 8 11.35 7.52 5.99
CA MET A 8 11.66 6.15 5.58
C MET A 8 12.38 5.39 6.69
N LEU A 9 13.37 5.99 7.35
CA LEU A 9 14.05 5.39 8.50
C LEU A 9 13.08 5.10 9.65
N ALA A 10 12.10 5.98 9.92
CA ALA A 10 11.07 5.75 10.92
C ALA A 10 10.16 4.58 10.55
N TRP A 11 9.72 4.48 9.28
CA TRP A 11 8.91 3.35 8.81
C TRP A 11 9.70 2.04 8.82
N THR A 12 10.95 2.03 8.36
CA THR A 12 11.82 0.85 8.41
C THR A 12 12.09 0.44 9.86
N GLY A 13 12.37 1.39 10.75
CA GLY A 13 12.56 1.15 12.18
C GLY A 13 11.31 0.60 12.85
N MET A 14 10.12 1.12 12.51
CA MET A 14 8.84 0.63 13.02
C MET A 14 8.58 -0.81 12.57
N LEU A 15 8.84 -1.14 11.30
CA LEU A 15 8.68 -2.51 10.78
C LEU A 15 9.67 -3.49 11.43
N VAL A 16 10.93 -3.09 11.59
CA VAL A 16 11.94 -3.90 12.28
C VAL A 16 11.53 -4.13 13.73
N PHE A 17 11.04 -3.10 14.43
CA PHE A 17 10.54 -3.22 15.80
C PHE A 17 9.34 -4.16 15.88
N LEU A 18 8.37 -4.04 14.96
CA LEU A 18 7.20 -4.93 14.90
C LEU A 18 7.61 -6.40 14.69
N VAL A 19 8.52 -6.66 13.74
CA VAL A 19 9.05 -8.01 13.46
C VAL A 19 9.81 -8.55 14.67
N LEU A 20 10.62 -7.72 15.33
CA LEU A 20 11.36 -8.11 16.53
C LEU A 20 10.42 -8.48 17.69
N VAL A 21 9.34 -7.72 17.90
CA VAL A 21 8.30 -8.05 18.88
C VAL A 21 7.64 -9.38 18.55
N LEU A 22 7.28 -9.62 17.29
CA LEU A 22 6.68 -10.88 16.84
C LEU A 22 7.60 -12.08 17.07
N VAL A 23 8.87 -11.97 16.69
CA VAL A 23 9.88 -13.01 16.90
C VAL A 23 10.14 -13.25 18.38
N ALA A 24 10.08 -12.20 19.22
CA ALA A 24 10.23 -12.34 20.67
C ALA A 24 9.03 -13.04 21.34
N GLN A 25 7.81 -12.91 20.80
CA GLN A 25 6.60 -13.52 21.36
C GLN A 25 6.39 -14.97 20.89
N GLU A 26 6.52 -15.23 19.59
CA GLU A 26 6.15 -16.53 18.99
C GLU A 26 7.33 -17.23 18.27
N GLY A 27 8.53 -16.67 18.34
CA GLY A 27 9.68 -17.16 17.60
C GLY A 27 9.57 -16.90 16.09
N MET A 28 10.48 -17.51 15.32
CA MET A 28 10.54 -17.30 13.86
C MET A 28 9.30 -17.85 13.12
N LEU A 29 8.60 -18.82 13.70
CA LEU A 29 7.41 -19.45 13.12
C LEU A 29 6.17 -18.56 13.19
N GLY A 30 6.13 -17.58 14.11
CA GLY A 30 5.06 -16.58 14.22
C GLY A 30 4.95 -15.64 13.02
N LEU A 31 5.91 -15.66 12.09
CA LEU A 31 5.85 -14.91 10.83
C LEU A 31 5.03 -15.60 9.73
N ARG A 32 4.73 -16.90 9.86
CA ARG A 32 3.97 -17.66 8.85
C ARG A 32 2.62 -17.03 8.48
N PRO A 33 1.80 -16.53 9.43
CA PRO A 33 0.51 -15.89 9.10
C PRO A 33 0.65 -14.57 8.31
N PHE A 34 1.82 -13.93 8.41
CA PHE A 34 2.15 -12.67 7.74
C PHE A 34 2.74 -12.86 6.34
N ILE A 35 2.85 -14.10 5.84
CA ILE A 35 3.24 -14.40 4.46
C ILE A 35 2.06 -15.13 3.81
N ASN A 36 0.97 -14.40 3.58
CA ASN A 36 -0.25 -14.95 2.99
C ASN A 36 -0.45 -14.37 1.58
N VAL A 37 -0.17 -15.20 0.57
CA VAL A 37 -0.32 -14.83 -0.84
C VAL A 37 -1.77 -14.44 -1.18
N GLU A 38 -2.74 -15.13 -0.58
CA GLU A 38 -4.16 -14.87 -0.80
C GLU A 38 -4.53 -13.45 -0.34
N ALA A 39 -4.07 -13.03 0.84
CA ALA A 39 -4.27 -11.68 1.35
C ALA A 39 -3.57 -10.62 0.48
N ILE A 40 -2.37 -10.89 -0.03
CA ILE A 40 -1.67 -9.96 -0.95
C ILE A 40 -2.47 -9.78 -2.23
N VAL A 41 -2.85 -10.89 -2.88
CA VAL A 41 -3.59 -10.87 -4.14
C VAL A 41 -4.93 -10.17 -3.97
N LEU A 42 -5.61 -10.43 -2.86
CA LEU A 42 -6.90 -9.81 -2.56
C LEU A 42 -6.78 -8.30 -2.39
N VAL A 43 -5.81 -7.81 -1.60
CA VAL A 43 -5.63 -6.37 -1.36
C VAL A 43 -5.17 -5.67 -2.63
N VAL A 44 -4.18 -6.23 -3.33
CA VAL A 44 -3.66 -5.64 -4.59
C VAL A 44 -4.76 -5.63 -5.66
N GLY A 45 -5.54 -6.70 -5.77
CA GLY A 45 -6.65 -6.82 -6.71
C GLY A 45 -7.75 -5.80 -6.45
N ILE A 46 -8.25 -5.71 -5.21
CA ILE A 46 -9.30 -4.75 -4.85
C ILE A 46 -8.79 -3.31 -5.01
N ASN A 47 -7.59 -3.02 -4.51
CA ASN A 47 -6.97 -1.71 -4.67
C ASN A 47 -6.88 -1.31 -6.16
N PHE A 48 -6.40 -2.22 -7.00
CA PHE A 48 -6.28 -2.00 -8.44
C PHE A 48 -7.65 -1.73 -9.09
N LEU A 49 -8.67 -2.51 -8.75
CA LEU A 49 -10.03 -2.31 -9.27
C LEU A 49 -10.61 -0.94 -8.87
N ILE A 50 -10.45 -0.52 -7.61
CA ILE A 50 -10.92 0.78 -7.12
C ILE A 50 -10.26 1.92 -7.90
N VAL A 51 -8.94 1.86 -8.08
CA VAL A 51 -8.21 2.92 -8.80
C VAL A 51 -8.57 2.92 -10.27
N TRP A 52 -8.80 1.75 -10.87
CA TRP A 52 -9.16 1.63 -12.29
C TRP A 52 -10.51 2.24 -12.63
N ILE A 53 -11.45 2.28 -11.68
CA ILE A 53 -12.73 2.98 -11.85
C ILE A 53 -12.51 4.50 -11.98
N SER A 54 -11.55 5.05 -11.21
CA SER A 54 -11.30 6.49 -11.16
C SER A 54 -10.29 6.98 -12.20
N HIS A 55 -9.35 6.11 -12.61
CA HIS A 55 -8.26 6.45 -13.51
C HIS A 55 -8.04 5.39 -14.58
N PRO A 56 -7.78 5.77 -15.84
CA PRO A 56 -7.53 4.80 -16.89
C PRO A 56 -6.24 4.00 -16.59
N PHE A 57 -6.24 2.71 -16.93
CA PHE A 57 -5.14 1.78 -16.65
C PHE A 57 -3.75 2.31 -17.06
N ARG A 58 -3.68 3.05 -18.17
CA ARG A 58 -2.43 3.63 -18.68
C ARG A 58 -1.82 4.63 -17.70
N ASP A 59 -2.65 5.42 -17.02
CA ASP A 59 -2.20 6.42 -16.07
C ASP A 59 -1.73 5.78 -14.75
N ILE A 60 -2.39 4.69 -14.34
CA ILE A 60 -1.96 3.89 -13.17
C ILE A 60 -0.58 3.27 -13.45
N LEU A 61 -0.43 2.60 -14.58
CA LEU A 61 0.82 1.94 -14.94
C LEU A 61 1.95 2.96 -15.14
N ARG A 62 1.65 4.11 -15.77
CA ARG A 62 2.59 5.23 -15.87
C ARG A 62 2.95 5.78 -14.51
N ALA A 63 2.00 6.03 -13.63
CA ALA A 63 2.26 6.59 -12.31
C ALA A 63 3.13 5.67 -11.46
N MET A 64 2.88 4.35 -11.54
CA MET A 64 3.70 3.35 -10.87
C MET A 64 5.11 3.27 -11.49
N TRP A 65 5.21 3.22 -12.82
CA TRP A 65 6.49 3.17 -13.53
C TRP A 65 7.34 4.42 -13.30
N LEU A 66 6.72 5.60 -13.33
CA LEU A 66 7.40 6.90 -13.20
C LEU A 66 7.68 7.25 -11.74
N GLY A 67 6.88 6.75 -10.80
CA GLY A 67 7.23 6.81 -9.39
C GLY A 67 8.50 6.00 -9.08
N LEU A 68 8.65 4.84 -9.71
CA LEU A 68 9.79 3.93 -9.51
C LEU A 68 11.03 4.33 -10.32
N CYS A 69 10.87 4.64 -11.60
CA CYS A 69 11.95 5.10 -12.48
C CYS A 69 12.03 6.63 -12.42
N HIS A 70 13.14 7.18 -11.95
CA HIS A 70 13.43 8.61 -11.82
C HIS A 70 13.44 9.37 -13.19
N GLY A 71 12.29 9.46 -13.87
CA GLY A 71 12.11 10.25 -15.08
C GLY A 71 11.70 11.68 -14.73
N GLN A 72 12.36 12.68 -15.30
CA GLN A 72 11.97 14.09 -15.07
C GLN A 72 10.63 14.39 -15.74
N MET A 73 9.74 15.08 -15.03
CA MET A 73 8.37 15.35 -15.49
C MET A 73 8.06 16.85 -15.47
N SER A 74 7.12 17.27 -16.32
CA SER A 74 6.56 18.63 -16.26
C SER A 74 5.66 18.78 -15.01
N GLU A 75 5.58 19.99 -14.44
CA GLU A 75 4.73 20.34 -13.27
C GLU A 75 3.29 19.81 -13.42
N ALA A 76 2.70 19.94 -14.62
CA ALA A 76 1.34 19.49 -14.89
C ALA A 76 1.18 17.95 -14.83
N GLU A 77 2.20 17.20 -15.26
CA GLU A 77 2.20 15.74 -15.25
C GLU A 77 2.49 15.18 -13.86
N ALA A 78 3.34 15.88 -13.09
CA ALA A 78 3.59 15.55 -11.69
C ALA A 78 2.32 15.67 -10.86
N GLY A 79 1.49 16.71 -11.08
CA GLY A 79 0.20 16.86 -10.43
C GLY A 79 -0.75 15.68 -10.69
N ARG A 80 -0.88 15.26 -11.96
CA ARG A 80 -1.71 14.11 -12.34
C ARG A 80 -1.17 12.79 -11.77
N THR A 81 0.13 12.58 -11.82
CA THR A 81 0.77 11.37 -11.27
C THR A 81 0.59 11.30 -9.75
N ARG A 82 0.71 12.45 -9.07
CA ARG A 82 0.49 12.56 -7.63
C ARG A 82 -0.93 12.20 -7.25
N SER A 83 -1.93 12.75 -7.94
CA SER A 83 -3.33 12.46 -7.65
C SER A 83 -3.67 10.97 -7.83
N VAL A 84 -3.09 10.32 -8.84
CA VAL A 84 -3.26 8.87 -9.06
C VAL A 84 -2.64 8.05 -7.93
N LEU A 85 -1.43 8.41 -7.47
CA LEU A 85 -0.75 7.71 -6.37
C LEU A 85 -1.42 7.94 -5.01
N GLU A 86 -1.94 9.15 -4.76
CA GLU A 86 -2.71 9.45 -3.55
C GLU A 86 -4.04 8.67 -3.56
N ALA A 87 -4.75 8.66 -4.69
CA ALA A 87 -5.96 7.84 -4.86
C ALA A 87 -5.67 6.35 -4.65
N ALA A 88 -4.54 5.85 -5.16
CA ALA A 88 -4.10 4.47 -4.93
C ALA A 88 -3.74 4.20 -3.47
N ALA A 89 -3.15 5.16 -2.77
CA ALA A 89 -2.84 5.02 -1.34
C ALA A 89 -4.12 4.91 -0.50
N ASP A 90 -5.15 5.70 -0.80
CA ASP A 90 -6.42 5.66 -0.09
C ASP A 90 -7.24 4.41 -0.47
N ALA A 91 -7.21 4.03 -1.75
CA ALA A 91 -7.77 2.77 -2.24
C ALA A 91 -7.15 1.54 -1.57
N ALA A 92 -5.85 1.56 -1.25
CA ALA A 92 -5.18 0.43 -0.61
C ALA A 92 -5.67 0.18 0.83
N VAL A 93 -5.91 1.25 1.60
CA VAL A 93 -6.47 1.12 2.96
C VAL A 93 -7.91 0.63 2.90
N SER A 94 -8.73 1.23 2.03
CA SER A 94 -10.13 0.82 1.87
C SER A 94 -10.25 -0.63 1.38
N ALA A 95 -9.38 -1.07 0.47
CA ALA A 95 -9.29 -2.47 0.05
C ALA A 95 -9.02 -3.42 1.23
N GLY A 96 -8.11 -3.05 2.13
CA GLY A 96 -7.86 -3.80 3.37
C GLY A 96 -9.08 -3.85 4.30
N VAL A 97 -9.83 -2.76 4.44
CA VAL A 97 -11.08 -2.73 5.22
C VAL A 97 -12.14 -3.64 4.59
N VAL A 98 -12.30 -3.59 3.27
CA VAL A 98 -13.22 -4.48 2.53
C VAL A 98 -12.85 -5.94 2.74
N ALA A 99 -11.56 -6.27 2.69
CA ALA A 99 -11.06 -7.62 2.97
C ALA A 99 -11.46 -8.12 4.36
N THR A 100 -11.33 -7.26 5.37
CA THR A 100 -11.73 -7.59 6.75
C THR A 100 -13.22 -7.86 6.85
N LEU A 101 -14.04 -7.03 6.20
CA LEU A 101 -15.49 -7.22 6.17
C LEU A 101 -15.85 -8.55 5.51
N LEU A 102 -15.27 -8.85 4.34
CA LEU A 102 -15.48 -10.14 3.66
C LEU A 102 -15.05 -11.32 4.54
N GLY A 103 -13.86 -11.28 5.12
CA GLY A 103 -13.38 -12.35 6.01
C GLY A 103 -14.27 -12.55 7.23
N THR A 104 -14.76 -11.46 7.83
CA THR A 104 -15.66 -11.52 9.00
C THR A 104 -17.04 -12.06 8.60
N ILE A 105 -17.59 -11.64 7.45
CA ILE A 105 -18.84 -12.18 6.91
C ILE A 105 -18.70 -13.69 6.67
N LEU A 106 -17.58 -14.14 6.09
CA LEU A 106 -17.31 -15.55 5.87
C LEU A 106 -17.25 -16.34 7.18
N VAL A 107 -16.65 -15.79 8.24
CA VAL A 107 -16.67 -16.40 9.57
C VAL A 107 -18.11 -16.52 10.12
N LEU A 108 -18.90 -15.45 10.03
CA LEU A 108 -20.27 -15.40 10.57
C LEU A 108 -21.27 -16.25 9.77
N SER A 109 -21.01 -16.47 8.47
CA SER A 109 -21.88 -17.27 7.60
C SER A 109 -21.88 -18.78 7.91
N GLY A 110 -21.04 -19.26 8.84
CA GLY A 110 -21.06 -20.65 9.31
C GLY A 110 -20.70 -21.69 8.25
N VAL A 111 -20.06 -21.27 7.15
CA VAL A 111 -19.77 -22.12 5.97
C VAL A 111 -18.72 -23.22 6.25
N GLU A 112 -18.07 -23.24 7.44
CA GLU A 112 -17.00 -24.21 7.77
C GLU A 112 -17.01 -24.64 9.26
N GLU A 113 -16.41 -25.80 9.56
CA GLU A 113 -16.11 -26.28 10.92
C GLU A 113 -15.33 -25.23 11.75
N LEU A 114 -15.60 -25.15 13.06
CA LEU A 114 -14.98 -24.23 14.03
C LEU A 114 -13.44 -24.17 13.96
N LEU A 115 -12.81 -25.25 13.52
CA LEU A 115 -11.35 -25.37 13.36
C LEU A 115 -10.76 -24.43 12.30
N GLN A 116 -11.56 -23.96 11.34
CA GLN A 116 -11.08 -23.13 10.22
C GLN A 116 -11.21 -21.62 10.48
N VAL A 117 -11.95 -21.22 11.52
CA VAL A 117 -12.17 -19.82 11.90
C VAL A 117 -10.86 -19.04 12.09
N PRO A 118 -9.83 -19.56 12.81
CA PRO A 118 -8.58 -18.82 13.00
C PRO A 118 -7.86 -18.53 11.68
N ARG A 119 -7.94 -19.45 10.70
CA ARG A 119 -7.30 -19.29 9.39
C ARG A 119 -7.94 -18.16 8.59
N ARG A 120 -9.27 -18.09 8.56
CA ARG A 120 -10.02 -17.02 7.87
C ARG A 120 -9.81 -15.66 8.53
N LEU A 121 -9.80 -15.63 9.86
CA LEU A 121 -9.54 -14.40 10.60
C LEU A 121 -8.12 -13.89 10.36
N ALA A 122 -7.12 -14.79 10.35
CA ALA A 122 -5.75 -14.44 10.01
C ALA A 122 -5.64 -13.83 8.60
N LEU A 123 -6.32 -14.42 7.61
CA LEU A 123 -6.37 -13.85 6.26
C LEU A 123 -6.96 -12.42 6.26
N ALA A 124 -8.09 -12.23 6.96
CA ALA A 124 -8.77 -10.94 7.05
C ALA A 124 -7.89 -9.85 7.67
N LEU A 125 -7.25 -10.16 8.81
CA LEU A 125 -6.38 -9.24 9.53
C LEU A 125 -5.07 -8.96 8.77
N THR A 126 -4.47 -9.98 8.16
CA THR A 126 -3.27 -9.82 7.32
C THR A 126 -3.58 -8.97 6.09
N ALA A 127 -4.76 -9.08 5.49
CA ALA A 127 -5.17 -8.24 4.38
C ALA A 127 -5.30 -6.75 4.79
N LEU A 128 -5.91 -6.47 5.95
CA LEU A 128 -5.95 -5.10 6.47
C LEU A 128 -4.55 -4.53 6.72
N PHE A 129 -3.70 -5.35 7.33
CA PHE A 129 -2.31 -4.98 7.59
C PHE A 129 -1.58 -4.65 6.28
N TYR A 130 -1.70 -5.47 5.24
CA TYR A 130 -1.10 -5.19 3.93
C TYR A 130 -1.66 -3.95 3.26
N GLY A 131 -2.96 -3.65 3.40
CA GLY A 131 -3.56 -2.43 2.85
C GLY A 131 -2.95 -1.16 3.46
N VAL A 132 -2.79 -1.13 4.78
CA VAL A 132 -2.13 -0.03 5.49
C VAL A 132 -0.66 0.07 5.10
N LEU A 133 0.04 -1.07 5.03
CA LEU A 133 1.45 -1.13 4.68
C LEU A 133 1.69 -0.63 3.25
N LEU A 134 0.88 -1.08 2.28
CA LEU A 134 0.95 -0.63 0.89
C LEU A 134 0.68 0.88 0.77
N SER A 135 -0.36 1.38 1.45
CA SER A 135 -0.70 2.80 1.46
C SER A 135 0.41 3.67 2.02
N LYS A 136 0.85 3.38 3.25
CA LYS A 136 1.72 4.29 4.01
C LYS A 136 3.21 4.07 3.77
N CYS A 137 3.63 2.83 3.51
CA CYS A 137 5.05 2.52 3.29
C CYS A 137 5.46 2.65 1.82
N VAL A 138 4.54 2.50 0.87
CA VAL A 138 4.88 2.47 -0.57
C VAL A 138 4.25 3.63 -1.33
N LEU A 139 2.92 3.71 -1.40
CA LEU A 139 2.22 4.64 -2.29
C LEU A 139 2.31 6.10 -1.84
N ALA A 140 2.09 6.37 -0.55
CA ALA A 140 2.22 7.71 0.02
C ALA A 140 3.63 8.32 -0.13
N PRO A 141 4.73 7.60 0.16
CA PRO A 141 6.07 8.14 -0.08
C PRO A 141 6.38 8.28 -1.58
N LEU A 142 5.81 7.44 -2.44
CA LEU A 142 5.98 7.55 -3.89
C LEU A 142 5.34 8.83 -4.45
N ALA A 143 4.11 9.13 -4.03
CA ALA A 143 3.38 10.34 -4.44
C ALA A 143 4.13 11.64 -4.10
N ARG A 144 4.86 11.64 -2.98
CA ARG A 144 5.62 12.80 -2.49
C ARG A 144 6.96 12.99 -3.17
N ARG A 145 7.45 12.03 -3.98
CA ARG A 145 8.80 12.02 -4.57
C ARG A 145 8.86 12.31 -6.06
N LEU A 146 7.78 12.80 -6.65
CA LEU A 146 7.75 13.05 -8.08
C LEU A 146 8.76 14.15 -8.46
N PRO A 147 9.74 13.86 -9.34
CA PRO A 147 10.77 14.81 -9.73
C PRO A 147 10.17 15.83 -10.71
N VAL A 148 9.88 17.02 -10.19
CA VAL A 148 9.31 18.10 -10.98
C VAL A 148 10.42 18.98 -11.54
N ARG A 149 10.36 19.27 -12.84
CA ARG A 149 11.25 20.27 -13.45
C ARG A 149 10.73 21.66 -13.10
N PRO A 150 11.47 22.47 -12.30
CA PRO A 150 11.09 23.85 -12.11
C PRO A 150 11.13 24.53 -13.47
N LEU A 151 10.02 25.16 -13.87
CA LEU A 151 9.99 25.99 -15.08
C LEU A 151 11.09 27.03 -14.93
N SER A 152 12.04 27.04 -15.87
CA SER A 152 12.97 28.16 -16.01
C SER A 152 12.09 29.40 -16.20
N ARG A 153 11.97 30.22 -15.15
CA ARG A 153 11.42 31.56 -15.30
C ARG A 153 12.28 32.22 -16.38
N PRO A 154 11.73 32.68 -17.51
CA PRO A 154 12.46 33.57 -18.37
C PRO A 154 12.87 34.75 -17.48
N ASP A 155 14.17 34.81 -17.29
CA ASP A 155 14.97 35.94 -16.87
C ASP A 155 14.25 37.27 -17.20
N GLU A 156 13.91 37.97 -16.12
CA GLU A 156 13.68 39.41 -16.13
C GLU A 156 14.98 40.04 -16.69
N THR A 157 14.90 40.59 -17.90
CA THR A 157 15.87 41.57 -18.42
C THR A 157 15.64 42.93 -17.78
#